data_AF-A0A8H6S7X9-F1
#
_entry.id   AF-A0A8H6S7X9-F1
#
_cell.length_a   1.000
_cell.length_b   1.000
_cell.length_c   1.000
_cell.angle_alpha   90.00
_cell.angle_beta   90.00
_cell.angle_gamma   90.00
#
_symmetry.space_group_name_H-M   'P 1'
#
loop_
_entity.id
_entity.type
_entity.pdbx_description
1 polymer ?
#
loop_
_entity_poly.entity_id
_entity_poly.type
_entity_poly.pdbx_seq_one_letter_code
_entity_poly.pdbx_strand_id
1 'polypeptide(L)'
;MILEPSPQVGFGIPPCTPHTMSSSLPRWEDNVAISLGQGPQILKQSTYSRFVIHPQVDELSSAVLHALGASKDQHCFLFPTARLANEFRLYLDASFSAPCAVHNASELINTPPCHSVFAALFTADFRGAMRFYMFTGSGISPRLAEVCLQRLKGRLNQPLSLPSSNEGHCFGDYYIRHSPLVSTEAAKQAIRTRFAGIFGNSSTRGVDNISADDVYLYSSGMHAIWETHKLIHDVLVSPSNKLKVAHVNFLYCDTYKFIDLPGATGHHFFTDDTLDKLEALLKTGTLTHPAVLAIFTDFPGNPHLTSTDMIKLHALARCHGVPLIVDETIGGLLNVQLLPHCDVIVSSLTKLFSGLANVLAGAIMLNPASPFYSRFKTTLDATYEDTLFRHDALILEMNSREYVQRTIVTNSNTEFLSDKLFPLSQMGGAHESVLKAVYYPKYRSRKNFEMMRNSLAVEAGLEETGYGPLLSVTFTSVEAAKIFYAALRCYKGTTLGTVFTIATAFSALTHPPEKMDWLEQHGVEESLVRFSVGMEDPEAIYECVRDALDAAQRGDEVVEME
;
A
#
# COMPACT_ATOMS: atom_id res chain seq x y z
N MET A 1 22.93 -3.36 9.36
CA MET A 1 22.05 -2.17 9.45
C MET A 1 21.76 -1.97 10.94
N ILE A 2 21.70 -0.73 11.43
CA ILE A 2 21.52 -0.44 12.87
C ILE A 2 20.11 0.13 13.07
N LEU A 3 19.47 -0.21 14.18
CA LEU A 3 18.20 0.40 14.58
C LEU A 3 18.40 1.87 14.92
N GLU A 4 17.62 2.73 14.27
CA GLU A 4 17.63 4.17 14.51
C GLU A 4 16.30 4.58 15.18
N PRO A 5 16.34 5.50 16.16
CA PRO A 5 15.12 6.05 16.72
C PRO A 5 14.41 6.94 15.70
N SER A 6 13.10 7.06 15.85
CA SER A 6 12.31 8.03 15.09
C SER A 6 12.87 9.46 15.22
N PRO A 7 12.96 10.23 14.11
CA PRO A 7 13.21 11.66 14.19
C PRO A 7 11.97 12.38 14.75
N GLN A 8 12.05 13.70 14.90
CA GLN A 8 10.91 14.52 15.32
C GLN A 8 9.67 14.27 14.45
N VAL A 9 8.48 14.38 15.05
CA VAL A 9 7.19 14.21 14.36
C VAL A 9 7.14 14.99 13.05
N GLY A 10 6.65 14.34 11.99
CA GLY A 10 6.49 14.93 10.65
C GLY A 10 7.73 14.96 9.75
N PHE A 11 8.92 14.66 10.30
CA PHE A 11 10.13 14.49 9.49
C PHE A 11 10.11 13.17 8.72
N GLY A 12 10.81 13.15 7.59
CA GLY A 12 10.89 11.97 6.72
C GLY A 12 11.59 10.79 7.37
N ILE A 13 11.11 9.59 7.06
CA ILE A 13 11.75 8.33 7.46
C ILE A 13 12.14 7.53 6.21
N PRO A 14 13.44 7.19 6.03
CA PRO A 14 14.58 7.71 6.80
C PRO A 14 14.76 9.23 6.64
N PRO A 15 15.45 9.93 7.56
CA PRO A 15 15.82 11.33 7.39
C PRO A 15 16.60 11.57 6.09
N CYS A 16 16.53 12.79 5.55
CA CYS A 16 17.22 13.19 4.32
C CYS A 16 16.86 12.34 3.08
N THR A 17 15.66 11.78 3.05
CA THR A 17 15.15 11.01 1.89
C THR A 17 14.30 11.92 0.99
N PRO A 18 14.74 12.26 -0.23
CA PRO A 18 13.93 13.03 -1.16
C PRO A 18 12.63 12.29 -1.50
N HIS A 19 11.51 13.00 -1.43
CA HIS A 19 10.18 12.46 -1.75
C HIS A 19 9.82 11.23 -0.88
N THR A 20 10.31 11.18 0.36
CA THR A 20 9.92 10.10 1.27
C THR A 20 8.42 10.00 1.43
N MET A 21 7.96 8.76 1.39
CA MET A 21 6.56 8.39 1.52
C MET A 21 6.19 8.05 2.96
N SER A 22 7.10 8.24 3.93
CA SER A 22 6.85 7.96 5.34
C SER A 22 7.29 9.10 6.22
N SER A 23 6.52 9.34 7.27
CA SER A 23 6.75 10.42 8.24
C SER A 23 6.81 9.84 9.63
N SER A 24 7.63 10.47 10.48
CA SER A 24 7.75 10.08 11.88
C SER A 24 6.50 10.42 12.68
N LEU A 25 6.00 9.41 13.40
CA LEU A 25 4.88 9.49 14.33
C LEU A 25 5.30 8.86 15.68
N PRO A 26 6.22 9.51 16.42
CA PRO A 26 6.89 8.90 17.56
C PRO A 26 5.97 8.60 18.75
N ARG A 27 4.87 9.34 18.90
CA ARG A 27 3.92 9.20 20.00
C ARG A 27 2.60 8.58 19.54
N TRP A 28 1.83 8.04 20.49
CA TRP A 28 0.51 7.47 20.20
C TRP A 28 -0.45 8.54 19.69
N GLU A 29 -0.38 9.74 20.28
CA GLU A 29 -1.19 10.91 19.95
C GLU A 29 -0.92 11.41 18.53
N ASP A 30 0.31 11.24 18.03
CA ASP A 30 0.65 11.59 16.65
C ASP A 30 -0.12 10.68 15.67
N ASN A 31 -0.33 9.40 16.00
CA ASN A 31 -1.14 8.47 15.20
C ASN A 31 -2.63 8.84 15.28
N VAL A 32 -3.14 9.13 16.48
CA VAL A 32 -4.52 9.60 16.67
C VAL A 32 -4.78 10.87 15.89
N ALA A 33 -3.86 11.83 15.89
CA ALA A 33 -3.97 13.08 15.13
C ALA A 33 -4.13 12.83 13.61
N ILE A 34 -3.41 11.85 13.05
CA ILE A 34 -3.60 11.46 11.65
C ILE A 34 -5.02 10.93 11.42
N SER A 35 -5.53 10.05 12.28
CA SER A 35 -6.88 9.48 12.14
C SER A 35 -7.99 10.54 12.21
N LEU A 36 -7.76 11.62 12.97
CA LEU A 36 -8.64 12.78 13.08
C LEU A 36 -8.51 13.78 11.92
N GLY A 37 -7.70 13.46 10.90
CA GLY A 37 -7.46 14.33 9.75
C GLY A 37 -6.60 15.55 10.08
N GLN A 38 -5.81 15.50 11.14
CA GLN A 38 -4.87 16.56 11.55
C GLN A 38 -3.46 16.37 10.96
N GLY A 39 -3.33 15.51 9.95
CA GLY A 39 -2.09 15.28 9.21
C GLY A 39 -1.46 16.55 8.63
N PRO A 40 -2.21 17.47 7.98
CA PRO A 40 -1.62 18.70 7.43
C PRO A 40 -0.91 19.60 8.46
N GLN A 41 -1.28 19.51 9.75
CA GLN A 41 -0.69 20.31 10.83
C GLN A 41 0.65 19.71 11.31
N ILE A 42 0.77 18.39 11.28
CA ILE A 42 1.92 17.67 11.86
C ILE A 42 2.88 17.12 10.81
N LEU A 43 2.44 16.88 9.58
CA LEU A 43 3.26 16.36 8.47
C LEU A 43 3.75 17.51 7.58
N LYS A 44 4.90 18.10 7.93
CA LYS A 44 5.41 19.31 7.28
C LYS A 44 6.40 19.08 6.14
N GLN A 45 7.26 18.05 6.25
CA GLN A 45 8.39 17.85 5.33
C GLN A 45 8.26 16.61 4.45
N SER A 46 7.49 15.65 4.91
CA SER A 46 7.28 14.36 4.25
C SER A 46 5.84 13.96 4.42
N THR A 47 5.28 13.26 3.43
CA THR A 47 3.94 12.70 3.56
C THR A 47 3.86 11.40 2.78
N TYR A 48 3.09 10.43 3.28
CA TYR A 48 2.51 9.45 2.38
C TYR A 48 1.51 10.21 1.51
N SER A 49 1.87 10.56 0.27
CA SER A 49 1.21 11.62 -0.53
C SER A 49 -0.28 11.42 -0.81
N ARG A 50 -0.84 10.25 -0.48
CA ARG A 50 -2.29 10.00 -0.49
C ARG A 50 -3.03 10.55 0.74
N PHE A 51 -2.39 10.63 1.90
CA PHE A 51 -3.03 11.10 3.15
C PHE A 51 -2.96 12.62 3.28
N VAL A 52 -1.88 13.23 2.81
CA VAL A 52 -1.65 14.68 2.80
C VAL A 52 -0.92 15.03 1.51
N ILE A 53 -1.37 16.08 0.82
CA ILE A 53 -0.69 16.59 -0.39
C ILE A 53 0.75 16.96 -0.04
N HIS A 54 1.70 16.44 -0.81
CA HIS A 54 3.11 16.69 -0.58
C HIS A 54 3.46 18.18 -0.82
N PRO A 55 4.35 18.81 -0.03
CA PRO A 55 4.65 20.25 -0.15
C PRO A 55 5.03 20.72 -1.57
N GLN A 56 5.81 19.92 -2.31
CA GLN A 56 6.15 20.25 -3.71
C GLN A 56 4.94 20.17 -4.66
N VAL A 57 4.00 19.25 -4.41
CA VAL A 57 2.76 19.18 -5.19
C VAL A 57 1.90 20.39 -4.87
N ASP A 58 1.85 20.82 -3.62
CA ASP A 58 1.13 22.03 -3.18
C ASP A 58 1.74 23.33 -3.75
N GLU A 59 3.07 23.47 -3.75
CA GLU A 59 3.80 24.59 -4.39
C GLU A 59 3.46 24.65 -5.89
N LEU A 60 3.45 23.49 -6.56
CA LEU A 60 3.10 23.40 -7.97
C LEU A 60 1.62 23.72 -8.24
N SER A 61 0.70 23.19 -7.43
CA SER A 61 -0.74 23.52 -7.50
C SER A 61 -0.97 25.03 -7.33
N SER A 62 -0.24 25.67 -6.41
CA SER A 62 -0.28 27.12 -6.21
C SER A 62 0.22 27.89 -7.42
N ALA A 63 1.31 27.44 -8.06
CA ALA A 63 1.80 28.05 -9.29
C ALA A 63 0.78 27.94 -10.44
N VAL A 64 0.08 26.81 -10.55
CA VAL A 64 -1.01 26.62 -11.53
C VAL A 64 -2.19 27.55 -11.25
N LEU A 65 -2.65 27.64 -10.00
CA LEU A 65 -3.73 28.55 -9.61
C LEU A 65 -3.40 30.00 -9.97
N HIS A 66 -2.18 30.44 -9.66
CA HIS A 66 -1.71 31.78 -10.00
C HIS A 66 -1.68 32.00 -11.53
N ALA A 67 -1.16 31.05 -12.30
CA ALA A 67 -1.07 31.15 -13.75
C ALA A 67 -2.45 31.17 -14.43
N LEU A 68 -3.45 30.49 -13.87
CA LEU A 68 -4.83 30.46 -14.36
C LEU A 68 -5.68 31.64 -13.88
N GLY A 69 -5.15 32.51 -13.00
CA GLY A 69 -5.92 33.62 -12.44
C GLY A 69 -7.08 33.16 -11.55
N ALA A 70 -6.91 32.02 -10.87
CA ALA A 70 -7.93 31.42 -10.00
C ALA A 70 -8.28 32.32 -8.80
N SER A 71 -9.53 32.24 -8.34
CA SER A 71 -9.98 32.98 -7.16
C SER A 71 -9.43 32.37 -5.87
N LYS A 72 -9.39 33.15 -4.78
CA LYS A 72 -8.76 32.73 -3.51
C LYS A 72 -9.45 31.54 -2.82
N ASP A 73 -10.71 31.30 -3.15
CA ASP A 73 -11.54 30.20 -2.65
C ASP A 73 -11.43 28.93 -3.51
N GLN A 74 -10.69 28.97 -4.63
CA GLN A 74 -10.47 27.80 -5.46
C GLN A 74 -9.28 26.96 -4.97
N HIS A 75 -9.50 25.65 -4.98
CA HIS A 75 -8.49 24.63 -4.78
C HIS A 75 -8.07 24.01 -6.12
N CYS A 76 -6.89 23.40 -6.16
CA CYS A 76 -6.36 22.76 -7.37
C CYS A 76 -5.72 21.40 -7.04
N PHE A 77 -6.23 20.35 -7.67
CA PHE A 77 -5.59 19.03 -7.71
C PHE A 77 -5.02 18.75 -9.08
N LEU A 78 -3.84 18.12 -9.10
CA LEU A 78 -3.07 17.83 -10.30
C LEU A 78 -3.08 16.32 -10.59
N PHE A 79 -3.39 15.97 -11.84
CA PHE A 79 -3.51 14.60 -12.33
C PHE A 79 -2.62 14.36 -13.55
N PRO A 80 -2.09 13.14 -13.74
CA PRO A 80 -1.21 12.83 -14.87
C PRO A 80 -1.96 12.67 -16.20
N THR A 81 -3.28 12.46 -16.18
CA THR A 81 -4.09 12.27 -17.39
C THR A 81 -5.41 13.04 -17.34
N ALA A 82 -5.95 13.35 -18.53
CA ALA A 82 -7.24 14.02 -18.66
C ALA A 82 -8.39 13.15 -18.14
N ARG A 83 -8.29 11.82 -18.33
CA ARG A 83 -9.27 10.84 -17.84
C ARG A 83 -9.41 10.95 -16.32
N LEU A 84 -8.30 10.92 -15.59
CA LEU A 84 -8.31 10.98 -14.12
C LEU A 84 -8.80 12.32 -13.59
N ALA A 85 -8.41 13.43 -14.21
CA ALA A 85 -8.95 14.75 -13.85
C ALA A 85 -10.47 14.83 -14.07
N ASN A 86 -11.00 14.20 -15.12
CA ASN A 86 -12.44 14.13 -15.36
C ASN A 86 -13.17 13.17 -14.42
N GLU A 87 -12.55 12.05 -14.03
CA GLU A 87 -13.09 11.16 -12.99
C GLU A 87 -13.26 11.92 -11.67
N PHE A 88 -12.26 12.71 -11.29
CA PHE A 88 -12.34 13.58 -10.12
C PHE A 88 -13.45 14.64 -10.27
N ARG A 89 -13.58 15.27 -11.43
CA ARG A 89 -14.67 16.21 -11.72
C ARG A 89 -16.05 15.56 -11.53
N LEU A 90 -16.25 14.34 -12.05
CA LEU A 90 -17.50 13.59 -11.90
C LEU A 90 -17.74 13.21 -10.43
N TYR A 91 -16.71 12.85 -9.70
CA TYR A 91 -16.80 12.61 -8.26
C TYR A 91 -17.28 13.84 -7.49
N LEU A 92 -16.73 15.03 -7.79
CA LEU A 92 -17.14 16.28 -7.14
C LEU A 92 -18.58 16.66 -7.46
N ASP A 93 -18.99 16.50 -8.71
CA ASP A 93 -20.36 16.72 -9.15
C ASP A 93 -21.34 15.79 -8.41
N ALA A 94 -21.04 14.49 -8.37
CA ALA A 94 -21.88 13.50 -7.70
C ALA A 94 -21.93 13.64 -6.17
N SER A 95 -20.85 14.12 -5.54
CA SER A 95 -20.71 14.15 -4.07
C SER A 95 -21.12 15.49 -3.46
N PHE A 96 -20.91 16.59 -4.18
CA PHE A 96 -21.04 17.94 -3.64
C PHE A 96 -21.86 18.87 -4.54
N SER A 97 -22.30 18.42 -5.73
CA SER A 97 -22.92 19.27 -6.76
C SER A 97 -22.08 20.52 -7.05
N ALA A 98 -20.75 20.38 -6.94
CA ALA A 98 -19.82 21.49 -6.99
C ALA A 98 -19.16 21.59 -8.38
N PRO A 99 -19.05 22.82 -8.94
CA PRO A 99 -18.39 23.00 -10.23
C PRO A 99 -16.90 22.65 -10.12
N CYS A 100 -16.41 21.93 -11.11
CA CYS A 100 -14.99 21.66 -11.25
C CYS A 100 -14.56 21.82 -12.72
N ALA A 101 -13.57 22.69 -12.95
CA ALA A 101 -13.02 22.97 -14.27
C ALA A 101 -11.70 22.21 -14.45
N VAL A 102 -11.56 21.48 -15.56
CA VAL A 102 -10.37 20.72 -15.89
C VAL A 102 -9.59 21.46 -16.97
N HIS A 103 -8.33 21.76 -16.68
CA HIS A 103 -7.41 22.48 -17.57
C HIS A 103 -6.20 21.62 -17.89
N ASN A 104 -5.72 21.67 -19.14
CA ASN A 104 -4.39 21.15 -19.46
C ASN A 104 -3.35 22.15 -18.91
N ALA A 105 -2.61 21.76 -17.88
CA ALA A 105 -1.61 22.59 -17.23
C ALA A 105 -0.19 22.37 -17.79
N SER A 106 -0.03 21.47 -18.76
CA SER A 106 1.27 20.96 -19.20
C SER A 106 2.23 22.05 -19.68
N GLU A 107 1.73 23.03 -20.43
CA GLU A 107 2.50 24.19 -20.90
C GLU A 107 2.76 25.18 -19.78
N LEU A 108 1.76 25.44 -18.93
CA LEU A 108 1.83 26.41 -17.82
C LEU A 108 2.93 26.08 -16.82
N ILE A 109 3.14 24.78 -16.56
CA ILE A 109 4.15 24.32 -15.61
C ILE A 109 5.40 23.76 -16.26
N ASN A 110 5.54 23.92 -17.58
CA ASN A 110 6.66 23.40 -18.37
C ASN A 110 6.96 21.93 -18.03
N THR A 111 5.96 21.06 -18.20
CA THR A 111 6.10 19.61 -17.94
C THR A 111 7.29 19.00 -18.70
N PRO A 112 7.88 17.90 -18.17
CA PRO A 112 8.90 17.15 -18.92
C PRO A 112 8.35 16.66 -20.26
N PRO A 113 9.21 16.48 -21.29
CA PRO A 113 8.81 15.88 -22.55
C PRO A 113 8.06 14.55 -22.34
N CYS A 114 7.06 14.30 -23.18
CA CYS A 114 6.20 13.10 -23.15
C CYS A 114 5.36 12.95 -21.86
N HIS A 115 5.23 13.99 -21.05
CA HIS A 115 4.35 14.00 -19.88
C HIS A 115 3.32 15.10 -20.01
N SER A 116 2.13 14.83 -19.50
CA SER A 116 1.05 15.80 -19.39
C SER A 116 0.65 15.94 -17.93
N VAL A 117 0.16 17.12 -17.56
CA VAL A 117 -0.45 17.36 -16.26
C VAL A 117 -1.73 18.14 -16.47
N PHE A 118 -2.79 17.69 -15.82
CA PHE A 118 -4.12 18.29 -15.87
C PHE A 118 -4.49 18.80 -14.48
N ALA A 119 -4.98 20.04 -14.44
CA ALA A 119 -5.38 20.71 -13.23
C ALA A 119 -6.91 20.73 -13.11
N ALA A 120 -7.42 20.23 -12.00
CA ALA A 120 -8.83 20.29 -11.64
C ALA A 120 -9.04 21.38 -10.60
N LEU A 121 -9.69 22.48 -11.00
CA LEU A 121 -10.00 23.63 -10.15
C LEU A 121 -11.41 23.48 -9.60
N PHE A 122 -11.59 23.66 -8.29
CA PHE A 122 -12.87 23.45 -7.61
C PHE A 122 -13.02 24.31 -6.36
N THR A 123 -14.25 24.50 -5.88
CA THR A 123 -14.58 25.25 -4.64
C THR A 123 -15.25 24.38 -3.56
N ALA A 124 -15.41 23.08 -3.83
CA ALA A 124 -15.90 22.10 -2.86
C ALA A 124 -15.00 22.01 -1.61
N ASP A 125 -15.55 21.47 -0.52
CA ASP A 125 -14.78 21.18 0.69
C ASP A 125 -13.53 20.36 0.39
N PHE A 126 -12.36 20.88 0.79
CA PHE A 126 -11.07 20.27 0.51
C PHE A 126 -10.95 18.87 1.11
N ARG A 127 -11.46 18.65 2.33
CA ARG A 127 -11.38 17.33 2.99
C ARG A 127 -12.20 16.28 2.25
N GLY A 128 -13.41 16.65 1.81
CA GLY A 128 -14.26 15.84 0.96
C GLY A 128 -13.58 15.51 -0.37
N ALA A 129 -13.07 16.52 -1.07
CA ALA A 129 -12.33 16.35 -2.32
C ALA A 129 -11.09 15.43 -2.16
N MET A 130 -10.35 15.58 -1.07
CA MET A 130 -9.15 14.79 -0.78
C MET A 130 -9.44 13.29 -0.65
N ARG A 131 -10.67 12.88 -0.32
CA ARG A 131 -11.05 11.45 -0.27
C ARG A 131 -10.85 10.75 -1.60
N PHE A 132 -11.17 11.40 -2.72
CA PHE A 132 -10.91 10.82 -4.04
C PHE A 132 -9.42 10.60 -4.26
N TYR A 133 -8.61 11.62 -3.97
CA TYR A 133 -7.15 11.55 -4.09
C TYR A 133 -6.56 10.44 -3.22
N MET A 134 -7.05 10.33 -1.99
CA MET A 134 -6.65 9.32 -1.01
C MET A 134 -7.01 7.90 -1.45
N PHE A 135 -8.26 7.65 -1.87
CA PHE A 135 -8.72 6.30 -2.16
C PHE A 135 -8.38 5.81 -3.57
N THR A 136 -8.21 6.71 -4.54
CA THR A 136 -7.82 6.31 -5.92
C THR A 136 -6.32 6.39 -6.15
N GLY A 137 -5.57 7.16 -5.34
CA GLY A 137 -4.13 7.35 -5.53
C GLY A 137 -3.73 7.90 -6.91
N SER A 138 -4.60 8.69 -7.53
CA SER A 138 -4.55 9.08 -8.95
C SER A 138 -3.83 10.39 -9.27
N GLY A 139 -3.33 11.11 -8.27
CA GLY A 139 -2.64 12.37 -8.51
C GLY A 139 -1.18 12.20 -8.98
N ILE A 140 -0.56 13.33 -9.33
CA ILE A 140 0.85 13.36 -9.72
C ILE A 140 1.79 13.01 -8.55
N SER A 141 2.97 12.47 -8.86
CA SER A 141 3.97 12.19 -7.85
C SER A 141 4.71 13.46 -7.38
N PRO A 142 5.24 13.48 -6.14
CA PRO A 142 6.14 14.53 -5.68
C PRO A 142 7.35 14.77 -6.58
N ARG A 143 7.91 13.70 -7.18
CA ARG A 143 9.03 13.81 -8.13
C ARG A 143 8.64 14.54 -9.42
N LEU A 144 7.44 14.27 -9.96
CA LEU A 144 6.97 15.03 -11.11
C LEU A 144 6.78 16.51 -10.73
N ALA A 145 6.25 16.78 -9.54
CA ALA A 145 6.09 18.15 -9.05
C ALA A 145 7.42 18.89 -8.90
N GLU A 146 8.42 18.25 -8.28
CA GLU A 146 9.78 18.77 -8.20
C GLU A 146 10.32 19.13 -9.59
N VAL A 147 10.26 18.20 -10.55
CA VAL A 147 10.81 18.44 -11.89
C VAL A 147 10.12 19.63 -12.57
N CYS A 148 8.80 19.75 -12.50
CA CYS A 148 8.08 20.91 -13.04
C CYS A 148 8.52 22.22 -12.37
N LEU A 149 8.63 22.25 -11.04
CA LEU A 149 9.09 23.43 -10.30
C LEU A 149 10.53 23.83 -10.67
N GLN A 150 11.42 22.85 -10.90
CA GLN A 150 12.78 23.08 -11.36
C GLN A 150 12.79 23.70 -12.77
N ARG A 151 11.95 23.18 -13.67
CA ARG A 151 11.81 23.65 -15.05
C ARG A 151 11.22 25.06 -15.13
N LEU A 152 10.27 25.41 -14.26
CA LEU A 152 9.76 26.78 -14.09
C LEU A 152 10.87 27.76 -13.67
N LYS A 153 11.86 27.27 -12.91
CA LYS A 153 13.06 28.04 -12.50
C LYS A 153 14.18 28.00 -13.56
N GLY A 154 13.89 27.57 -14.79
CA GLY A 154 14.86 27.49 -15.90
C GLY A 154 15.83 26.30 -15.84
N ARG A 155 15.67 25.38 -14.87
CA ARG A 155 16.54 24.22 -14.67
C ARG A 155 15.96 22.99 -15.37
N LEU A 156 16.31 22.80 -16.65
CA LEU A 156 15.64 21.83 -17.53
C LEU A 156 16.10 20.36 -17.38
N ASN A 157 17.36 20.15 -17.00
CA ASN A 157 18.03 18.84 -17.01
C ASN A 157 18.66 18.53 -15.64
N GLN A 158 17.88 18.66 -14.56
CA GLN A 158 18.36 18.27 -13.24
C GLN A 158 18.52 16.74 -13.15
N PRO A 159 19.59 16.26 -12.49
CA PRO A 159 19.73 14.83 -12.21
C PRO A 159 18.61 14.34 -11.30
N LEU A 160 18.44 13.02 -11.21
CA LEU A 160 17.54 12.41 -10.23
C LEU A 160 17.95 12.80 -8.81
N SER A 161 17.01 13.31 -8.02
CA SER A 161 17.19 13.54 -6.59
C SER A 161 17.29 12.21 -5.85
N LEU A 162 18.52 11.76 -5.62
CA LEU A 162 18.86 10.53 -4.90
C LEU A 162 19.33 10.87 -3.48
N PRO A 163 19.04 10.03 -2.47
CA PRO A 163 19.65 10.18 -1.16
C PRO A 163 21.19 10.09 -1.24
N SER A 164 21.87 10.90 -0.43
CA SER A 164 23.33 11.05 -0.45
C SER A 164 23.93 10.83 0.93
N SER A 165 25.08 10.14 0.98
CA SER A 165 25.85 9.99 2.22
C SER A 165 26.42 11.33 2.71
N ASN A 166 26.72 12.26 1.80
CA ASN A 166 27.17 13.61 2.14
C ASN A 166 26.08 14.43 2.86
N GLU A 167 24.81 14.05 2.70
CA GLU A 167 23.66 14.65 3.37
C GLU A 167 23.25 13.88 4.63
N GLY A 168 24.04 12.87 5.04
CA GLY A 168 23.82 12.07 6.25
C GLY A 168 22.77 10.97 6.11
N HIS A 169 22.36 10.59 4.88
CA HIS A 169 21.37 9.54 4.70
C HIS A 169 21.96 8.14 4.98
N CYS A 170 21.29 7.35 5.84
CA CYS A 170 21.79 6.05 6.31
C CYS A 170 21.98 4.99 5.21
N PHE A 171 21.33 5.16 4.05
CA PHE A 171 21.54 4.33 2.85
C PHE A 171 22.28 5.03 1.71
N GLY A 172 23.04 6.10 1.96
CA GLY A 172 23.75 6.83 0.88
C GLY A 172 24.63 5.94 0.00
N ASP A 173 25.37 4.99 0.59
CA ASP A 173 26.24 4.05 -0.15
C ASP A 173 25.47 3.09 -1.06
N TYR A 174 24.19 2.84 -0.79
CA TYR A 174 23.35 2.05 -1.68
C TYR A 174 23.20 2.75 -3.04
N TYR A 175 22.91 4.05 -3.03
CA TYR A 175 22.69 4.85 -4.24
C TYR A 175 23.98 5.13 -5.01
N ILE A 176 25.13 5.12 -4.33
CA ILE A 176 26.45 5.19 -4.99
C ILE A 176 26.72 3.91 -5.78
N ARG A 177 26.42 2.74 -5.20
CA ARG A 177 26.65 1.42 -5.84
C ARG A 177 25.63 1.09 -6.91
N HIS A 178 24.39 1.57 -6.77
CA HIS A 178 23.31 1.28 -7.68
C HIS A 178 22.96 2.51 -8.50
N SER A 179 23.56 2.64 -9.69
CA SER A 179 23.15 3.68 -10.63
C SER A 179 21.76 3.36 -11.23
N PRO A 180 20.85 4.33 -11.32
CA PRO A 180 19.61 4.20 -12.08
C PRO A 180 19.88 3.88 -13.54
N LEU A 181 18.96 3.15 -14.19
CA LEU A 181 19.00 3.01 -15.65
C LEU A 181 18.79 4.36 -16.33
N VAL A 182 19.27 4.47 -17.58
CA VAL A 182 19.02 5.66 -18.41
C VAL A 182 17.69 5.55 -19.15
N SER A 183 17.28 4.34 -19.54
CA SER A 183 16.06 4.09 -20.31
C SER A 183 14.87 3.77 -19.40
N THR A 184 13.85 4.62 -19.45
CA THR A 184 12.56 4.41 -18.77
C THR A 184 11.89 3.12 -19.25
N GLU A 185 11.92 2.82 -20.55
CA GLU A 185 11.30 1.62 -21.11
C GLU A 185 11.99 0.36 -20.59
N ALA A 186 13.33 0.36 -20.56
CA ALA A 186 14.08 -0.76 -19.98
C ALA A 186 13.76 -0.91 -18.48
N ALA A 187 13.61 0.19 -17.75
CA ALA A 187 13.27 0.14 -16.34
C ALA A 187 11.88 -0.43 -16.09
N LYS A 188 10.86 0.04 -16.82
CA LYS A 188 9.49 -0.49 -16.72
C LYS A 188 9.42 -1.95 -17.15
N GLN A 189 10.15 -2.35 -18.21
CA GLN A 189 10.21 -3.74 -18.63
C GLN A 189 10.86 -4.64 -17.56
N ALA A 190 11.94 -4.19 -16.92
CA ALA A 190 12.58 -4.93 -15.84
C ALA A 190 11.64 -5.07 -14.63
N ILE A 191 10.89 -4.02 -14.27
CA ILE A 191 9.88 -4.06 -13.22
C ILE A 191 8.78 -5.08 -13.56
N ARG A 192 8.21 -5.03 -14.78
CA ARG A 192 7.18 -5.98 -15.23
C ARG A 192 7.68 -7.41 -15.20
N THR A 193 8.88 -7.67 -15.72
CA THR A 193 9.50 -9.01 -15.75
C THR A 193 9.70 -9.56 -14.34
N ARG A 194 10.23 -8.73 -13.43
CA ARG A 194 10.46 -9.09 -12.02
C ARG A 194 9.14 -9.35 -11.29
N PHE A 195 8.13 -8.51 -11.50
CA PHE A 195 6.81 -8.68 -10.89
C PHE A 195 6.05 -9.89 -11.46
N ALA A 196 6.20 -10.19 -12.75
CA ALA A 196 5.70 -11.41 -13.37
C ALA A 196 6.40 -12.69 -12.85
N GLY A 197 7.42 -12.54 -11.99
CA GLY A 197 8.16 -13.65 -11.41
C GLY A 197 8.97 -14.44 -12.45
N ILE A 198 9.38 -13.80 -13.55
CA ILE A 198 10.16 -14.41 -14.62
C ILE A 198 11.65 -14.31 -14.25
N PHE A 199 12.27 -15.46 -14.00
CA PHE A 199 13.69 -15.58 -13.66
C PHE A 199 14.37 -16.51 -14.68
N GLY A 200 15.08 -15.92 -15.64
CA GLY A 200 15.64 -16.68 -16.76
C GLY A 200 14.54 -17.35 -17.58
N ASN A 201 14.56 -18.69 -17.64
CA ASN A 201 13.55 -19.49 -18.36
C ASN A 201 12.44 -20.04 -17.44
N SER A 202 12.44 -19.70 -16.15
CA SER A 202 11.49 -20.20 -15.15
C SER A 202 10.56 -19.09 -14.68
N SER A 203 9.37 -19.46 -14.18
CA SER A 203 8.44 -18.54 -13.52
C SER A 203 8.09 -19.04 -12.11
N THR A 204 8.05 -18.13 -11.14
CA THR A 204 7.63 -18.45 -9.76
C THR A 204 6.12 -18.38 -9.55
N ARG A 205 5.35 -18.06 -10.59
CA ARG A 205 3.91 -17.77 -10.48
C ARG A 205 3.00 -18.98 -10.69
N GLY A 206 3.52 -20.12 -11.16
CA GLY A 206 2.75 -21.37 -11.25
C GLY A 206 1.69 -21.42 -12.36
N VAL A 207 1.78 -20.53 -13.34
CA VAL A 207 0.92 -20.54 -14.54
C VAL A 207 1.80 -20.49 -15.78
N ASP A 208 1.43 -21.25 -16.81
CA ASP A 208 2.13 -21.28 -18.09
C ASP A 208 1.86 -20.00 -18.91
N ASN A 209 2.74 -19.71 -19.88
CA ASN A 209 2.60 -18.61 -20.84
C ASN A 209 2.49 -17.21 -20.21
N ILE A 210 3.05 -17.02 -19.01
CA ILE A 210 3.14 -15.70 -18.38
C ILE A 210 4.09 -14.81 -19.18
N SER A 211 3.63 -13.59 -19.45
CA SER A 211 4.43 -12.52 -20.05
C SER A 211 4.56 -11.31 -19.13
N ALA A 212 5.62 -10.54 -19.33
CA ALA A 212 5.72 -9.20 -18.77
C ALA A 212 4.58 -8.28 -19.28
N ASP A 213 3.99 -8.58 -20.44
CA ASP A 213 2.87 -7.83 -21.02
C ASP A 213 1.53 -8.08 -20.30
N ASP A 214 1.49 -9.05 -19.39
CA ASP A 214 0.36 -9.27 -18.49
C ASP A 214 0.39 -8.34 -17.27
N VAL A 215 1.46 -7.53 -17.14
CA VAL A 215 1.69 -6.62 -16.00
C VAL A 215 1.52 -5.16 -16.41
N TYR A 216 0.59 -4.48 -15.72
CA TYR A 216 0.30 -3.06 -15.90
C TYR A 216 0.79 -2.27 -14.68
N LEU A 217 1.59 -1.24 -14.92
CA LEU A 217 2.19 -0.43 -13.87
C LEU A 217 1.43 0.89 -13.68
N TYR A 218 1.30 1.31 -12.43
CA TYR A 218 0.53 2.48 -12.02
C TYR A 218 1.27 3.30 -10.96
N SER A 219 0.87 4.56 -10.79
CA SER A 219 1.45 5.51 -9.85
C SER A 219 1.41 5.08 -8.36
N SER A 220 0.48 4.20 -7.98
CA SER A 220 0.39 3.66 -6.61
C SER A 220 -0.40 2.36 -6.54
N GLY A 221 -0.27 1.61 -5.43
CA GLY A 221 -1.09 0.42 -5.17
C GLY A 221 -2.59 0.71 -5.19
N MET A 222 -3.03 1.82 -4.60
CA MET A 222 -4.45 2.21 -4.65
C MET A 222 -4.92 2.55 -6.06
N HIS A 223 -4.05 3.08 -6.90
CA HIS A 223 -4.37 3.31 -8.31
C HIS A 223 -4.55 2.00 -9.07
N ALA A 224 -3.70 1.00 -8.81
CA ALA A 224 -3.88 -0.33 -9.36
C ALA A 224 -5.20 -0.98 -8.89
N ILE A 225 -5.57 -0.82 -7.62
CA ILE A 225 -6.86 -1.31 -7.09
C ILE A 225 -8.03 -0.58 -7.77
N TRP A 226 -7.95 0.75 -7.92
CA TRP A 226 -8.96 1.56 -8.60
C TRP A 226 -9.16 1.14 -10.06
N GLU A 227 -8.08 0.98 -10.82
CA GLU A 227 -8.16 0.54 -12.21
C GLU A 227 -8.65 -0.90 -12.33
N THR A 228 -8.34 -1.78 -11.35
CA THR A 228 -8.91 -3.13 -11.29
C THR A 228 -10.42 -3.09 -11.07
N HIS A 229 -10.91 -2.22 -10.19
CA HIS A 229 -12.35 -2.04 -10.00
C HIS A 229 -13.04 -1.57 -11.27
N LYS A 230 -12.47 -0.57 -11.96
CA LYS A 230 -13.00 -0.09 -13.25
C LYS A 230 -12.98 -1.17 -14.33
N LEU A 231 -11.89 -1.93 -14.44
CA LEU A 231 -11.79 -3.05 -15.37
C LEU A 231 -12.95 -4.04 -15.20
N ILE A 232 -13.20 -4.45 -13.95
CA ILE A 232 -14.28 -5.40 -13.64
C ILE A 232 -15.64 -4.78 -13.99
N HIS A 233 -15.84 -3.50 -13.66
CA HIS A 233 -17.06 -2.79 -13.98
C HIS A 233 -17.30 -2.72 -15.50
N ASP A 234 -16.31 -2.29 -16.27
CA ASP A 234 -16.39 -2.13 -17.72
C ASP A 234 -16.61 -3.46 -18.44
N VAL A 235 -16.10 -4.55 -17.88
CA VAL A 235 -16.22 -5.89 -18.48
C VAL A 235 -17.53 -6.57 -18.09
N LEU A 236 -18.00 -6.41 -16.85
CA LEU A 236 -19.06 -7.24 -16.27
C LEU A 236 -20.37 -6.50 -15.95
N VAL A 237 -20.37 -5.17 -15.85
CA VAL A 237 -21.59 -4.41 -15.51
C VAL A 237 -22.39 -4.10 -16.76
N SER A 238 -23.64 -4.56 -16.77
CA SER A 238 -24.67 -4.10 -17.69
C SER A 238 -25.37 -2.86 -17.09
N PRO A 239 -25.79 -1.88 -17.91
CA PRO A 239 -26.51 -0.68 -17.44
C PRO A 239 -27.76 -0.94 -16.57
N SER A 240 -28.26 -2.18 -16.57
CA SER A 240 -29.47 -2.60 -15.89
C SER A 240 -29.30 -3.10 -14.45
N ASN A 241 -28.08 -3.28 -13.90
CA ASN A 241 -27.93 -3.81 -12.54
C ASN A 241 -26.69 -3.30 -11.78
N LYS A 242 -26.89 -2.71 -10.59
CA LYS A 242 -25.81 -2.32 -9.66
C LYS A 242 -25.46 -3.50 -8.75
N LEU A 243 -24.52 -4.34 -9.17
CA LEU A 243 -24.02 -5.46 -8.37
C LEU A 243 -22.96 -5.00 -7.37
N LYS A 244 -23.08 -5.44 -6.10
CA LYS A 244 -22.06 -5.23 -5.04
C LYS A 244 -20.85 -6.13 -5.24
N VAL A 245 -19.71 -5.76 -4.67
CA VAL A 245 -18.55 -6.68 -4.53
C VAL A 245 -18.63 -7.48 -3.22
N ALA A 246 -17.99 -8.64 -3.18
CA ALA A 246 -17.77 -9.40 -1.95
C ALA A 246 -16.32 -9.24 -1.49
N HIS A 247 -16.09 -8.77 -0.27
CA HIS A 247 -14.77 -8.79 0.36
C HIS A 247 -14.64 -10.00 1.27
N VAL A 248 -13.52 -10.70 1.19
CA VAL A 248 -13.13 -11.76 2.12
C VAL A 248 -11.86 -11.33 2.83
N ASN A 249 -11.93 -11.25 4.17
CA ASN A 249 -11.01 -10.58 5.09
C ASN A 249 -11.27 -9.08 5.29
N PHE A 250 -10.79 -8.60 6.44
CA PHE A 250 -10.61 -7.17 6.70
C PHE A 250 -9.47 -6.65 5.83
N LEU A 251 -9.82 -6.23 4.62
CA LEU A 251 -8.85 -5.68 3.67
C LEU A 251 -8.24 -4.40 4.21
N TYR A 252 -7.11 -4.00 3.64
CA TYR A 252 -6.56 -2.66 3.86
C TYR A 252 -7.65 -1.59 3.75
N CYS A 253 -7.76 -0.74 4.78
CA CYS A 253 -8.97 0.04 5.03
C CYS A 253 -9.35 0.99 3.88
N ASP A 254 -8.42 1.40 3.01
CA ASP A 254 -8.73 2.24 1.86
C ASP A 254 -9.19 1.43 0.63
N THR A 255 -8.90 0.12 0.56
CA THR A 255 -9.21 -0.79 -0.56
C THR A 255 -10.70 -0.89 -0.87
N TYR A 256 -11.58 -0.69 0.12
CA TYR A 256 -13.02 -0.74 -0.08
C TYR A 256 -13.71 0.62 0.13
N LYS A 257 -13.02 1.63 0.67
CA LYS A 257 -13.62 2.96 0.92
C LYS A 257 -14.00 3.69 -0.37
N PHE A 258 -13.35 3.43 -1.50
CA PHE A 258 -13.83 3.99 -2.77
C PHE A 258 -15.14 3.37 -3.23
N ILE A 259 -15.45 2.14 -2.79
CA ILE A 259 -16.68 1.41 -3.10
C ILE A 259 -17.89 1.98 -2.33
N ASP A 260 -17.61 2.84 -1.34
CA ASP A 260 -18.60 3.62 -0.60
C ASP A 260 -18.71 5.07 -1.12
N LEU A 261 -17.96 5.46 -2.16
CA LEU A 261 -18.11 6.79 -2.77
C LEU A 261 -19.43 6.89 -3.54
N PRO A 262 -19.99 8.10 -3.72
CA PRO A 262 -21.23 8.29 -4.46
C PRO A 262 -21.16 7.67 -5.86
N GLY A 263 -22.15 6.84 -6.19
CA GLY A 263 -22.24 6.14 -7.47
C GLY A 263 -21.60 4.74 -7.48
N ALA A 264 -20.85 4.36 -6.44
CA ALA A 264 -20.19 3.07 -6.38
C ALA A 264 -21.16 1.89 -6.11
N THR A 265 -20.63 0.67 -6.29
CA THR A 265 -21.40 -0.57 -6.25
C THR A 265 -21.83 -1.00 -4.85
N GLY A 266 -21.19 -0.49 -3.79
CA GLY A 266 -21.30 -1.03 -2.43
C GLY A 266 -20.65 -2.40 -2.27
N HIS A 267 -20.60 -2.90 -1.04
CA HIS A 267 -19.91 -4.15 -0.72
C HIS A 267 -20.64 -5.05 0.30
N HIS A 268 -20.29 -6.33 0.30
CA HIS A 268 -20.60 -7.32 1.32
C HIS A 268 -19.29 -7.75 2.00
N PHE A 269 -19.32 -7.93 3.31
CA PHE A 269 -18.15 -8.34 4.09
C PHE A 269 -18.27 -9.79 4.54
N PHE A 270 -17.21 -10.57 4.31
CA PHE A 270 -17.07 -11.96 4.71
C PHE A 270 -15.67 -12.21 5.28
N THR A 271 -15.55 -13.34 5.97
CA THR A 271 -14.33 -13.90 6.56
C THR A 271 -14.29 -15.39 6.23
N ASP A 272 -13.18 -16.06 6.52
CA ASP A 272 -13.07 -17.52 6.38
C ASP A 272 -14.19 -18.27 7.13
N ASP A 273 -14.60 -17.77 8.29
CA ASP A 273 -15.68 -18.33 9.11
C ASP A 273 -17.08 -18.12 8.53
N THR A 274 -17.22 -17.29 7.49
CA THR A 274 -18.51 -16.93 6.88
C THR A 274 -18.57 -17.20 5.37
N LEU A 275 -17.67 -18.05 4.86
CA LEU A 275 -17.67 -18.47 3.45
C LEU A 275 -18.93 -19.23 3.04
N ASP A 276 -19.63 -19.87 3.98
CA ASP A 276 -20.95 -20.49 3.79
C ASP A 276 -22.03 -19.44 3.48
N LYS A 277 -21.99 -18.28 4.14
CA LYS A 277 -22.89 -17.14 3.83
C LYS A 277 -22.56 -16.53 2.48
N LEU A 278 -21.26 -16.44 2.12
CA LEU A 278 -20.84 -16.03 0.78
C LEU A 278 -21.40 -16.99 -0.27
N GLU A 279 -21.24 -18.30 -0.07
CA GLU A 279 -21.79 -19.32 -0.97
C GLU A 279 -23.32 -19.19 -1.10
N ALA A 280 -24.04 -18.98 0.01
CA ALA A 280 -25.48 -18.75 -0.02
C ALA A 280 -25.87 -17.52 -0.85
N LEU A 281 -25.11 -16.41 -0.75
CA LEU A 281 -25.30 -15.23 -1.59
C LEU A 281 -25.02 -15.55 -3.06
N LEU A 282 -23.90 -16.23 -3.36
CA LEU A 282 -23.52 -16.58 -4.74
C LEU A 282 -24.56 -17.47 -5.42
N LYS A 283 -25.23 -18.37 -4.68
CA LYS A 283 -26.34 -19.21 -5.15
C LYS A 283 -27.59 -18.44 -5.57
N THR A 284 -27.74 -17.17 -5.17
CA THR A 284 -28.84 -16.32 -5.64
C THR A 284 -28.64 -15.82 -7.07
N GLY A 285 -27.41 -15.90 -7.58
CA GLY A 285 -27.05 -15.53 -8.94
C GLY A 285 -26.96 -16.73 -9.88
N THR A 286 -26.74 -16.43 -11.16
CA THR A 286 -26.45 -17.40 -12.23
C THR A 286 -25.19 -16.97 -12.97
N LEU A 287 -24.64 -17.84 -13.82
CA LEU A 287 -23.44 -17.51 -14.61
C LEU A 287 -23.63 -16.30 -15.54
N THR A 288 -24.86 -16.03 -16.00
CA THR A 288 -25.18 -14.86 -16.85
C THR A 288 -25.68 -13.67 -16.05
N HIS A 289 -26.13 -13.87 -14.81
CA HIS A 289 -26.59 -12.84 -13.88
C HIS A 289 -26.01 -13.10 -12.48
N PRO A 290 -24.73 -12.77 -12.25
CA PRO A 290 -24.07 -13.09 -11.00
C PRO A 290 -24.65 -12.28 -9.84
N ALA A 291 -24.57 -12.84 -8.62
CA ALA A 291 -25.08 -12.21 -7.40
C ALA A 291 -24.19 -11.04 -6.93
N VAL A 292 -22.91 -11.12 -7.24
CA VAL A 292 -21.89 -10.11 -6.92
C VAL A 292 -21.03 -9.85 -8.15
N LEU A 293 -20.46 -8.65 -8.21
CA LEU A 293 -19.63 -8.23 -9.34
C LEU A 293 -18.28 -8.97 -9.38
N ALA A 294 -17.67 -9.13 -8.20
CA ALA A 294 -16.37 -9.76 -8.02
C ALA A 294 -16.17 -10.14 -6.54
N ILE A 295 -15.18 -11.00 -6.30
CA ILE A 295 -14.65 -11.29 -4.97
C ILE A 295 -13.27 -10.64 -4.84
N PHE A 296 -13.06 -9.86 -3.80
CA PHE A 296 -11.77 -9.27 -3.44
C PHE A 296 -11.26 -9.87 -2.12
N THR A 297 -9.99 -10.23 -2.08
CA THR A 297 -9.32 -10.64 -0.85
C THR A 297 -7.87 -10.15 -0.83
N ASP A 298 -7.24 -10.15 0.33
CA ASP A 298 -5.81 -9.92 0.51
C ASP A 298 -5.14 -11.13 1.15
N PHE A 299 -3.85 -11.33 0.87
CA PHE A 299 -3.14 -12.51 1.34
C PHE A 299 -1.69 -12.23 1.76
N PRO A 300 -1.37 -12.38 3.07
CA PRO A 300 -2.29 -12.40 4.21
C PRO A 300 -2.89 -11.00 4.47
N GLY A 301 -3.99 -10.93 5.23
CA GLY A 301 -4.73 -9.69 5.42
C GLY A 301 -4.11 -8.68 6.40
N ASN A 302 -4.23 -7.38 6.12
CA ASN A 302 -3.65 -6.30 6.94
C ASN A 302 -4.70 -5.71 7.92
N PRO A 303 -4.55 -5.78 9.25
CA PRO A 303 -3.32 -6.04 10.01
C PRO A 303 -3.21 -7.42 10.67
N HIS A 304 -4.24 -8.27 10.60
CA HIS A 304 -4.31 -9.53 11.36
C HIS A 304 -3.39 -10.64 10.84
N LEU A 305 -2.89 -10.49 9.63
CA LEU A 305 -2.05 -11.44 8.91
C LEU A 305 -2.71 -12.84 8.84
N THR A 306 -4.04 -12.84 8.73
CA THR A 306 -4.84 -14.04 8.49
C THR A 306 -4.85 -14.33 6.99
N SER A 307 -4.66 -15.59 6.65
CA SER A 307 -4.59 -16.10 5.28
C SER A 307 -5.87 -16.85 4.97
N THR A 308 -6.58 -16.44 3.93
CA THR A 308 -7.84 -17.09 3.52
C THR A 308 -7.62 -18.46 2.91
N ASP A 309 -8.56 -19.38 3.08
CA ASP A 309 -8.60 -20.64 2.33
C ASP A 309 -8.84 -20.37 0.82
N MET A 310 -7.74 -20.13 0.11
CA MET A 310 -7.73 -19.79 -1.31
C MET A 310 -8.22 -20.94 -2.19
N ILE A 311 -8.05 -22.21 -1.78
CA ILE A 311 -8.55 -23.36 -2.54
C ILE A 311 -10.07 -23.35 -2.54
N LYS A 312 -10.67 -23.21 -1.36
CA LYS A 312 -12.12 -23.14 -1.22
C LYS A 312 -12.67 -21.89 -1.88
N LEU A 313 -12.05 -20.72 -1.67
CA LEU A 313 -12.52 -19.47 -2.24
C LEU A 313 -12.45 -19.45 -3.77
N HIS A 314 -11.36 -19.96 -4.35
CA HIS A 314 -11.22 -20.11 -5.79
C HIS A 314 -12.30 -21.02 -6.36
N ALA A 315 -12.52 -22.20 -5.76
CA ALA A 315 -13.54 -23.14 -6.21
C ALA A 315 -14.95 -22.52 -6.18
N LEU A 316 -15.28 -21.76 -5.12
CA LEU A 316 -16.54 -21.01 -5.03
C LEU A 316 -16.66 -19.97 -6.14
N ALA A 317 -15.62 -19.15 -6.36
CA ALA A 317 -15.60 -18.13 -7.40
C ALA A 317 -15.79 -18.74 -8.80
N ARG A 318 -15.06 -19.83 -9.11
CA ARG A 318 -15.18 -20.59 -10.37
C ARG A 318 -16.58 -21.16 -10.58
N CYS A 319 -17.14 -21.83 -9.58
CA CYS A 319 -18.46 -22.48 -9.69
C CYS A 319 -19.58 -21.49 -10.03
N HIS A 320 -19.45 -20.24 -9.60
CA HIS A 320 -20.45 -19.19 -9.81
C HIS A 320 -20.08 -18.19 -10.91
N GLY A 321 -18.97 -18.40 -11.63
CA GLY A 321 -18.57 -17.51 -12.73
C GLY A 321 -18.26 -16.09 -12.27
N VAL A 322 -17.71 -15.93 -11.07
CA VAL A 322 -17.33 -14.64 -10.48
C VAL A 322 -15.80 -14.51 -10.49
N PRO A 323 -15.24 -13.35 -10.89
CA PRO A 323 -13.81 -13.14 -10.83
C PRO A 323 -13.32 -12.99 -9.39
N LEU A 324 -12.14 -13.52 -9.09
CA LEU A 324 -11.43 -13.44 -7.82
C LEU A 324 -10.16 -12.60 -7.99
N ILE A 325 -10.09 -11.51 -7.23
CA ILE A 325 -9.01 -10.54 -7.22
C ILE A 325 -8.29 -10.62 -5.88
N VAL A 326 -6.97 -10.72 -5.93
CA VAL A 326 -6.13 -10.90 -4.74
C VAL A 326 -5.10 -9.78 -4.63
N ASP A 327 -5.12 -9.05 -3.53
CA ASP A 327 -4.03 -8.16 -3.14
C ASP A 327 -2.93 -8.97 -2.43
N GLU A 328 -1.78 -9.15 -3.10
CA GLU A 328 -0.67 -9.92 -2.57
C GLU A 328 0.41 -9.06 -1.90
N THR A 329 0.14 -7.78 -1.62
CA THR A 329 1.16 -6.80 -1.16
C THR A 329 2.00 -7.30 0.03
N ILE A 330 1.40 -8.00 0.99
CA ILE A 330 2.10 -8.50 2.19
C ILE A 330 2.81 -9.82 1.91
N GLY A 331 2.14 -10.78 1.27
CA GLY A 331 2.73 -12.07 0.95
C GLY A 331 3.92 -11.90 0.01
N GLY A 332 3.70 -11.17 -1.09
CA GLY A 332 4.68 -10.94 -2.13
C GLY A 332 4.97 -12.20 -2.96
N LEU A 333 5.42 -11.98 -4.20
CA LEU A 333 5.64 -13.06 -5.18
C LEU A 333 6.67 -14.11 -4.74
N LEU A 334 7.58 -13.76 -3.82
CA LEU A 334 8.55 -14.73 -3.32
C LEU A 334 7.92 -15.70 -2.34
N ASN A 335 7.04 -15.26 -1.43
CA ASN A 335 6.54 -16.12 -0.36
C ASN A 335 5.34 -16.97 -0.76
N VAL A 336 4.49 -16.42 -1.63
CA VAL A 336 3.19 -17.01 -1.95
C VAL A 336 3.00 -17.15 -3.47
N GLN A 337 2.33 -18.23 -3.86
CA GLN A 337 1.95 -18.53 -5.24
C GLN A 337 0.42 -18.51 -5.35
N LEU A 338 -0.12 -17.33 -5.67
CA LEU A 338 -1.56 -17.08 -5.67
C LEU A 338 -2.19 -17.08 -7.06
N LEU A 339 -1.39 -16.84 -8.12
CA LEU A 339 -1.89 -16.70 -9.48
C LEU A 339 -2.70 -17.91 -9.97
N PRO A 340 -2.35 -19.19 -9.64
CA PRO A 340 -3.16 -20.33 -10.03
C PRO A 340 -4.58 -20.34 -9.41
N HIS A 341 -4.78 -19.56 -8.36
CA HIS A 341 -6.00 -19.51 -7.56
C HIS A 341 -6.77 -18.19 -7.68
N CYS A 342 -6.40 -17.29 -8.61
CA CYS A 342 -7.13 -16.04 -8.85
C CYS A 342 -7.14 -15.63 -10.32
N ASP A 343 -7.88 -14.58 -10.66
CA ASP A 343 -7.92 -14.03 -12.03
C ASP A 343 -7.01 -12.83 -12.20
N VAL A 344 -6.86 -12.06 -11.14
CA VAL A 344 -6.10 -10.82 -11.12
C VAL A 344 -5.35 -10.74 -9.80
N ILE A 345 -4.06 -10.47 -9.89
CA ILE A 345 -3.23 -10.05 -8.77
C ILE A 345 -3.11 -8.53 -8.81
N VAL A 346 -3.30 -7.90 -7.66
CA VAL A 346 -2.96 -6.49 -7.44
C VAL A 346 -1.88 -6.41 -6.37
N SER A 347 -0.94 -5.49 -6.52
CA SER A 347 0.11 -5.31 -5.51
C SER A 347 0.59 -3.86 -5.42
N SER A 348 0.88 -3.42 -4.21
CA SER A 348 1.56 -2.17 -3.94
C SER A 348 3.08 -2.34 -4.02
N LEU A 349 3.65 -2.02 -5.18
CA LEU A 349 5.10 -2.03 -5.41
C LEU A 349 5.86 -1.00 -4.54
N THR A 350 5.12 -0.10 -3.90
CA THR A 350 5.61 0.87 -2.89
C THR A 350 6.28 0.19 -1.69
N LYS A 351 5.84 -1.04 -1.35
CA LYS A 351 6.18 -1.75 -0.11
C LYS A 351 7.47 -2.53 -0.29
N LEU A 352 7.49 -3.82 0.08
CA LEU A 352 8.69 -4.65 0.07
C LEU A 352 9.39 -4.71 -1.30
N PHE A 353 8.62 -4.61 -2.39
CA PHE A 353 9.16 -4.55 -3.75
C PHE A 353 10.13 -3.37 -3.94
N SER A 354 9.81 -2.19 -3.42
CA SER A 354 10.70 -1.01 -3.41
C SER A 354 11.62 -0.99 -2.17
N GLY A 355 11.10 -1.26 -0.98
CA GLY A 355 11.85 -1.38 0.28
C GLY A 355 12.46 -0.10 0.86
N LEU A 356 12.58 0.98 0.09
CA LEU A 356 13.34 2.19 0.50
C LEU A 356 12.47 3.40 0.85
N ALA A 357 11.15 3.20 0.97
CA ALA A 357 10.18 4.21 1.41
C ALA A 357 10.19 5.54 0.63
N ASN A 358 10.71 5.56 -0.60
CA ASN A 358 10.87 6.79 -1.37
C ASN A 358 10.04 6.83 -2.65
N VAL A 359 9.42 5.75 -3.11
CA VAL A 359 8.65 5.73 -4.38
C VAL A 359 7.29 5.06 -4.19
N LEU A 360 6.24 5.68 -4.73
CA LEU A 360 4.94 5.06 -4.89
C LEU A 360 4.86 4.35 -6.23
N ALA A 361 4.31 3.14 -6.22
CA ALA A 361 3.91 2.40 -7.40
C ALA A 361 2.95 1.28 -7.05
N GLY A 362 2.20 0.83 -8.05
CA GLY A 362 1.32 -0.33 -7.99
C GLY A 362 1.36 -1.11 -9.29
N ALA A 363 0.90 -2.37 -9.23
CA ALA A 363 0.79 -3.21 -10.39
C ALA A 363 -0.50 -4.03 -10.38
N ILE A 364 -1.03 -4.27 -11.58
CA ILE A 364 -2.01 -5.32 -11.89
C ILE A 364 -1.27 -6.40 -12.67
N MET A 365 -1.51 -7.66 -12.35
CA MET A 365 -1.11 -8.81 -13.16
C MET A 365 -2.34 -9.66 -13.48
N LEU A 366 -2.60 -9.87 -14.77
CA LEU A 366 -3.64 -10.77 -15.23
C LEU A 366 -3.16 -12.22 -15.21
N ASN A 367 -4.03 -13.15 -14.87
CA ASN A 367 -3.75 -14.58 -14.99
C ASN A 367 -4.08 -15.07 -16.42
N PRO A 368 -3.10 -15.52 -17.23
CA PRO A 368 -3.35 -16.05 -18.57
C PRO A 368 -4.24 -17.30 -18.62
N ALA A 369 -4.28 -18.07 -17.53
CA ALA A 369 -5.15 -19.25 -17.38
C ALA A 369 -6.57 -18.89 -16.92
N SER A 370 -6.87 -17.61 -16.64
CA SER A 370 -8.20 -17.17 -16.25
C SER A 370 -9.19 -17.27 -17.41
N PRO A 371 -10.44 -17.74 -17.18
CA PRO A 371 -11.52 -17.65 -18.17
C PRO A 371 -11.91 -16.20 -18.49
N PHE A 372 -11.50 -15.23 -17.67
CA PHE A 372 -11.71 -13.80 -17.92
C PHE A 372 -10.57 -13.14 -18.68
N TYR A 373 -9.42 -13.82 -18.85
CA TYR A 373 -8.18 -13.24 -19.35
C TYR A 373 -8.35 -12.45 -20.64
N SER A 374 -8.92 -13.06 -21.68
CA SER A 374 -9.05 -12.40 -23.00
C SER A 374 -9.85 -11.10 -22.93
N ARG A 375 -10.95 -11.07 -22.15
CA ARG A 375 -11.78 -9.88 -21.96
C ARG A 375 -11.04 -8.83 -21.14
N PHE A 376 -10.42 -9.23 -20.04
CA PHE A 376 -9.65 -8.34 -19.18
C PHE A 376 -8.45 -7.72 -19.91
N LYS A 377 -7.68 -8.54 -20.64
CA LYS A 377 -6.53 -8.09 -21.43
C LYS A 377 -6.94 -7.11 -22.51
N THR A 378 -8.00 -7.43 -23.28
CA THR A 378 -8.51 -6.55 -24.34
C THR A 378 -8.94 -5.19 -23.78
N THR A 379 -9.68 -5.18 -22.66
CA THR A 379 -10.14 -3.93 -22.04
C THR A 379 -8.98 -3.14 -21.44
N LEU A 380 -8.05 -3.77 -20.73
CA LEU A 380 -6.88 -3.07 -20.19
C LEU A 380 -6.00 -2.51 -21.33
N ASP A 381 -5.72 -3.27 -22.38
CA ASP A 381 -4.92 -2.76 -23.51
C ASP A 381 -5.56 -1.57 -24.20
N ALA A 382 -6.90 -1.52 -24.25
CA ALA A 382 -7.64 -0.41 -24.84
C ALA A 382 -7.73 0.82 -23.94
N THR A 383 -7.62 0.66 -22.62
CA THR A 383 -7.91 1.73 -21.64
C THR A 383 -6.71 2.13 -20.78
N TYR A 384 -5.61 1.38 -20.85
CA TYR A 384 -4.41 1.61 -20.05
C TYR A 384 -3.77 2.96 -20.38
N GLU A 385 -3.60 3.78 -19.34
CA GLU A 385 -2.76 4.96 -19.38
C GLU A 385 -1.58 4.75 -18.44
N ASP A 386 -0.37 5.00 -18.94
CA ASP A 386 0.85 4.87 -18.14
C ASP A 386 0.99 6.05 -17.17
N THR A 387 0.53 5.85 -15.93
CA THR A 387 0.55 6.88 -14.88
C THR A 387 1.80 6.84 -14.01
N LEU A 388 2.69 5.86 -14.19
CA LEU A 388 3.94 5.77 -13.44
C LEU A 388 4.97 6.72 -14.06
N PHE A 389 5.23 7.84 -13.39
CA PHE A 389 6.18 8.86 -13.86
C PHE A 389 7.58 8.25 -14.12
N ARG A 390 8.24 8.71 -15.19
CA ARG A 390 9.52 8.14 -15.64
C ARG A 390 10.59 8.08 -14.53
N HIS A 391 10.74 9.12 -13.71
CA HIS A 391 11.75 9.11 -12.66
C HIS A 391 11.36 8.17 -11.53
N ASP A 392 10.07 8.05 -11.20
CA ASP A 392 9.59 7.05 -10.25
C ASP A 392 9.86 5.63 -10.76
N ALA A 393 9.68 5.36 -12.06
CA ALA A 393 10.03 4.07 -12.65
C ALA A 393 11.53 3.75 -12.54
N LEU A 394 12.42 4.72 -12.76
CA LEU A 394 13.87 4.55 -12.60
C LEU A 394 14.26 4.23 -11.15
N ILE A 395 13.65 4.92 -10.18
CA ILE A 395 13.88 4.66 -8.76
C ILE A 395 13.33 3.29 -8.36
N LEU A 396 12.10 2.97 -8.78
CA LEU A 396 11.46 1.70 -8.46
C LEU A 396 12.25 0.52 -9.02
N GLU A 397 12.73 0.61 -10.26
CA GLU A 397 13.54 -0.45 -10.87
C GLU A 397 14.82 -0.66 -10.07
N MET A 398 15.58 0.41 -9.80
CA MET A 398 16.81 0.36 -9.03
C MET A 398 16.58 -0.27 -7.66
N ASN A 399 15.60 0.24 -6.93
CA ASN A 399 15.21 -0.21 -5.59
C ASN A 399 14.85 -1.71 -5.56
N SER A 400 14.17 -2.20 -6.59
CA SER A 400 13.63 -3.57 -6.63
C SER A 400 14.63 -4.63 -7.09
N ARG A 401 15.85 -4.25 -7.49
CA ARG A 401 16.91 -5.21 -7.87
C ARG A 401 17.25 -6.20 -6.75
N GLU A 402 17.17 -5.78 -5.49
CA GLU A 402 17.47 -6.62 -4.32
C GLU A 402 16.21 -7.17 -3.62
N TYR A 403 15.05 -7.16 -4.31
CA TYR A 403 13.78 -7.62 -3.73
C TYR A 403 13.87 -9.03 -3.14
N VAL A 404 14.53 -9.97 -3.84
CA VAL A 404 14.68 -11.34 -3.35
C VAL A 404 15.50 -11.37 -2.06
N GLN A 405 16.71 -10.81 -2.08
CA GLN A 405 17.63 -10.81 -0.94
C GLN A 405 16.99 -10.19 0.31
N ARG A 406 16.33 -9.03 0.16
CA ARG A 406 15.70 -8.38 1.32
C ARG A 406 14.52 -9.16 1.85
N THR A 407 13.72 -9.78 0.98
CA THR A 407 12.55 -10.55 1.41
C THR A 407 12.98 -11.74 2.26
N ILE A 408 14.06 -12.43 1.89
CA ILE A 408 14.65 -13.52 2.67
C ILE A 408 15.05 -13.02 4.07
N VAL A 409 15.82 -11.93 4.13
CA VAL A 409 16.31 -11.38 5.41
C VAL A 409 15.15 -10.91 6.29
N THR A 410 14.20 -10.15 5.74
CA THR A 410 13.07 -9.63 6.52
C THR A 410 12.12 -10.74 6.98
N ASN A 411 11.92 -11.79 6.17
CA ASN A 411 11.19 -12.99 6.58
C ASN A 411 11.86 -13.65 7.79
N SER A 412 13.17 -13.93 7.71
CA SER A 412 13.93 -14.57 8.78
C SER A 412 13.89 -13.73 10.06
N ASN A 413 14.09 -12.42 9.95
CA ASN A 413 14.05 -11.50 11.09
C ASN A 413 12.65 -11.44 11.72
N THR A 414 11.59 -11.41 10.90
CA THR A 414 10.21 -11.37 11.40
C THR A 414 9.84 -12.68 12.08
N GLU A 415 10.20 -13.81 11.49
CA GLU A 415 9.95 -15.12 12.08
C GLU A 415 10.69 -15.26 13.41
N PHE A 416 11.97 -14.88 13.47
CA PHE A 416 12.76 -14.86 14.71
C PHE A 416 12.09 -14.02 15.81
N LEU A 417 11.70 -12.78 15.50
CA LEU A 417 11.02 -11.92 16.45
C LEU A 417 9.69 -12.53 16.90
N SER A 418 8.90 -13.05 15.94
CA SER A 418 7.61 -13.67 16.22
C SER A 418 7.74 -14.90 17.14
N ASP A 419 8.79 -15.71 16.97
CA ASP A 419 9.07 -16.90 17.77
C ASP A 419 9.47 -16.55 19.20
N LYS A 420 10.09 -15.38 19.42
CA LYS A 420 10.37 -14.86 20.77
C LYS A 420 9.13 -14.31 21.45
N LEU A 421 8.25 -13.63 20.70
CA LEU A 421 7.07 -12.97 21.26
C LEU A 421 5.89 -13.93 21.47
N PHE A 422 5.74 -14.95 20.63
CA PHE A 422 4.57 -15.83 20.66
C PHE A 422 4.39 -16.52 22.03
N PRO A 423 5.42 -17.13 22.66
CA PRO A 423 5.29 -17.70 24.01
C PRO A 423 4.82 -16.68 25.06
N LEU A 424 5.32 -15.44 25.01
CA LEU A 424 4.92 -14.37 25.94
C LEU A 424 3.43 -14.02 25.79
N SER A 425 2.88 -14.12 24.58
CA SER A 425 1.45 -13.92 24.35
C SER A 425 0.58 -15.06 24.86
N GLN A 426 1.10 -16.30 24.89
CA GLN A 426 0.39 -17.44 25.46
C GLN A 426 0.32 -17.36 26.99
N MET A 427 1.27 -16.64 27.62
CA MET A 427 1.24 -16.31 29.05
C MET A 427 0.31 -15.13 29.36
N GLY A 428 -0.07 -14.32 28.36
CA GLY A 428 -0.78 -13.03 28.44
C GLY A 428 -2.24 -13.03 28.92
N GLY A 429 -2.68 -14.11 29.57
CA GLY A 429 -3.93 -14.17 30.32
C GLY A 429 -3.74 -14.18 31.84
N ALA A 430 -2.49 -14.20 32.32
CA ALA A 430 -2.10 -14.13 33.73
C ALA A 430 -1.16 -12.93 33.96
N HIS A 431 -0.96 -12.53 35.22
CA HIS A 431 -0.20 -11.34 35.66
C HIS A 431 1.26 -11.19 35.13
N GLU A 432 1.76 -12.14 34.35
CA GLU A 432 3.19 -12.29 33.97
C GLU A 432 3.58 -11.61 32.65
N SER A 433 2.63 -11.22 31.79
CA SER A 433 2.93 -10.58 30.49
C SER A 433 1.85 -9.58 30.08
N VAL A 434 2.27 -8.38 29.65
CA VAL A 434 1.41 -7.36 29.03
C VAL A 434 1.03 -7.68 27.58
N LEU A 435 1.69 -8.64 26.94
CA LEU A 435 1.42 -9.04 25.57
C LEU A 435 0.21 -9.99 25.54
N LYS A 436 -0.87 -9.61 24.86
CA LYS A 436 -2.11 -10.39 24.78
C LYS A 436 -2.13 -11.37 23.61
N ALA A 437 -1.70 -10.94 22.42
CA ALA A 437 -1.68 -11.79 21.24
C ALA A 437 -0.56 -11.40 20.27
N VAL A 438 -0.07 -12.40 19.54
CA VAL A 438 0.82 -12.24 18.39
C VAL A 438 0.10 -12.70 17.13
N TYR A 439 0.07 -11.85 16.13
CA TYR A 439 -0.50 -12.07 14.82
C TYR A 439 0.62 -12.21 13.80
N TYR A 440 0.82 -13.44 13.32
CA TYR A 440 1.76 -13.80 12.26
C TYR A 440 1.17 -15.03 11.54
N PRO A 441 1.31 -15.19 10.21
CA PRO A 441 0.62 -16.27 9.51
C PRO A 441 0.95 -17.67 10.07
N LYS A 442 2.19 -17.91 10.51
CA LYS A 442 2.65 -19.12 11.21
C LYS A 442 1.80 -19.49 12.44
N TYR A 443 1.24 -18.50 13.14
CA TYR A 443 0.47 -18.69 14.37
C TYR A 443 -1.04 -18.49 14.20
N ARG A 444 -1.46 -17.75 13.17
CA ARG A 444 -2.88 -17.43 12.94
C ARG A 444 -3.57 -18.33 11.93
N SER A 445 -2.88 -18.65 10.84
CA SER A 445 -3.50 -19.28 9.66
C SER A 445 -2.52 -20.17 8.91
N ARG A 446 -1.65 -20.87 9.65
CA ARG A 446 -0.50 -21.61 9.12
C ARG A 446 -0.85 -22.53 7.96
N LYS A 447 -1.90 -23.34 8.13
CA LYS A 447 -2.36 -24.28 7.10
C LYS A 447 -2.72 -23.54 5.80
N ASN A 448 -3.50 -22.46 5.90
CA ASN A 448 -3.92 -21.68 4.74
C ASN A 448 -2.74 -21.01 4.04
N PHE A 449 -1.79 -20.46 4.82
CA PHE A 449 -0.57 -19.86 4.27
C PHE A 449 0.31 -20.91 3.59
N GLU A 450 0.60 -22.03 4.26
CA GLU A 450 1.47 -23.09 3.75
C GLU A 450 0.92 -23.75 2.47
N MET A 451 -0.41 -23.82 2.29
CA MET A 451 -1.02 -24.28 1.05
C MET A 451 -0.69 -23.37 -0.15
N MET A 452 -0.46 -22.07 0.08
CA MET A 452 -0.11 -21.10 -0.96
C MET A 452 1.39 -20.80 -1.00
N ARG A 453 2.23 -21.53 -0.25
CA ARG A 453 3.67 -21.26 -0.18
C ARG A 453 4.31 -21.47 -1.55
N ASN A 454 5.17 -20.54 -1.97
CA ASN A 454 5.76 -20.60 -3.29
C ASN A 454 6.91 -21.62 -3.37
N SER A 455 6.60 -22.88 -3.70
CA SER A 455 7.61 -23.91 -3.91
C SER A 455 8.48 -23.65 -5.14
N LEU A 456 7.95 -22.97 -6.16
CA LEU A 456 8.67 -22.67 -7.40
C LEU A 456 9.79 -21.63 -7.22
N ALA A 457 9.75 -20.83 -6.14
CA ALA A 457 10.85 -19.95 -5.80
C ALA A 457 12.15 -20.75 -5.60
N VAL A 458 12.07 -21.87 -4.87
CA VAL A 458 13.21 -22.76 -4.63
C VAL A 458 13.66 -23.44 -5.92
N GLU A 459 12.71 -23.90 -6.75
CA GLU A 459 13.01 -24.51 -8.06
C GLU A 459 13.66 -23.53 -9.04
N ALA A 460 13.33 -22.24 -8.95
CA ALA A 460 13.96 -21.16 -9.70
C ALA A 460 15.36 -20.77 -9.18
N GLY A 461 15.89 -21.50 -8.19
CA GLY A 461 17.21 -21.26 -7.60
C GLY A 461 17.24 -20.13 -6.57
N LEU A 462 16.07 -19.75 -6.02
CA LEU A 462 15.96 -18.79 -4.92
C LEU A 462 15.98 -19.54 -3.56
N GLU A 463 16.22 -18.81 -2.46
CA GLU A 463 16.22 -19.41 -1.12
C GLU A 463 14.81 -19.74 -0.62
N GLU A 464 14.73 -20.44 0.53
CA GLU A 464 13.46 -20.79 1.15
C GLU A 464 12.58 -19.56 1.42
N THR A 465 11.29 -19.74 1.18
CA THR A 465 10.27 -18.73 1.39
C THR A 465 9.94 -18.57 2.87
N GLY A 466 9.36 -17.44 3.29
CA GLY A 466 8.93 -17.23 4.68
C GLY A 466 7.47 -16.78 4.77
N TYR A 467 7.03 -16.36 5.97
CA TYR A 467 5.64 -15.91 6.19
C TYR A 467 5.44 -14.40 5.99
N GLY A 468 6.42 -13.70 5.45
CA GLY A 468 6.37 -12.26 5.19
C GLY A 468 7.01 -11.41 6.30
N PRO A 469 7.18 -10.09 6.03
CA PRO A 469 7.95 -9.17 6.88
C PRO A 469 7.11 -8.43 7.94
N LEU A 470 5.83 -8.81 8.11
CA LEU A 470 4.90 -8.13 9.01
C LEU A 470 4.60 -8.98 10.23
N LEU A 471 4.41 -8.30 11.35
CA LEU A 471 4.02 -8.88 12.63
C LEU A 471 3.09 -7.89 13.33
N SER A 472 1.97 -8.32 13.86
CA SER A 472 1.14 -7.47 14.73
C SER A 472 1.07 -8.05 16.13
N VAL A 473 0.99 -7.19 17.13
CA VAL A 473 0.84 -7.58 18.53
C VAL A 473 -0.25 -6.74 19.19
N THR A 474 -0.96 -7.33 20.15
CA THR A 474 -1.93 -6.61 21.00
C THR A 474 -1.55 -6.74 22.46
N PHE A 475 -2.01 -5.79 23.27
CA PHE A 475 -1.68 -5.69 24.69
C PHE A 475 -2.92 -5.88 25.56
N THR A 476 -2.70 -6.25 26.82
CA THR A 476 -3.76 -6.44 27.83
C THR A 476 -4.50 -5.14 28.15
N SER A 477 -3.91 -3.98 27.86
CA SER A 477 -4.56 -2.67 27.93
C SER A 477 -4.01 -1.71 26.87
N VAL A 478 -4.79 -0.68 26.52
CA VAL A 478 -4.34 0.42 25.64
C VAL A 478 -3.17 1.18 26.29
N GLU A 479 -3.17 1.32 27.60
CA GLU A 479 -2.10 2.01 28.34
C GLU A 479 -0.76 1.27 28.19
N ALA A 480 -0.75 -0.05 28.31
CA ALA A 480 0.44 -0.86 28.08
C ALA A 480 0.95 -0.71 26.63
N ALA A 481 0.03 -0.66 25.65
CA ALA A 481 0.39 -0.43 24.25
C ALA A 481 1.02 0.96 24.03
N LYS A 482 0.51 2.00 24.69
CA LYS A 482 1.06 3.36 24.64
C LYS A 482 2.48 3.42 25.20
N ILE A 483 2.69 2.87 26.40
CA ILE A 483 4.02 2.83 27.05
C ILE A 483 5.00 2.05 26.17
N PHE A 484 4.59 0.88 25.70
CA PHE A 484 5.38 0.07 24.77
C PHE A 484 5.76 0.85 23.50
N TYR A 485 4.77 1.43 22.83
CA TYR A 485 4.97 2.16 21.59
C TYR A 485 5.91 3.35 21.79
N ALA A 486 5.77 4.09 22.88
CA ALA A 486 6.65 5.20 23.22
C ALA A 486 8.10 4.74 23.50
N ALA A 487 8.28 3.62 24.20
CA ALA A 487 9.58 3.08 24.57
C ALA A 487 10.38 2.46 23.39
N LEU A 488 9.71 2.06 22.30
CA LEU A 488 10.38 1.49 21.12
C LEU A 488 11.42 2.46 20.53
N ARG A 489 12.64 1.95 20.30
CA ARG A 489 13.76 2.65 19.66
C ARG A 489 13.98 2.18 18.22
N CYS A 490 12.91 2.23 17.44
CA CYS A 490 12.94 2.04 16.00
C CYS A 490 12.19 3.19 15.32
N TYR A 491 12.18 3.20 14.00
CA TYR A 491 11.31 4.09 13.26
C TYR A 491 9.84 3.80 13.57
N LYS A 492 9.04 4.87 13.62
CA LYS A 492 7.60 4.85 13.90
C LYS A 492 6.88 5.69 12.86
N GLY A 493 5.94 5.10 12.11
CA GLY A 493 5.28 5.82 11.01
C GLY A 493 4.26 4.96 10.26
N THR A 494 3.84 5.43 9.08
CA THR A 494 2.62 4.92 8.39
C THR A 494 2.87 3.79 7.38
N THR A 495 4.11 3.59 6.93
CA THR A 495 4.42 2.61 5.87
C THR A 495 4.76 1.20 6.42
N LEU A 496 5.06 0.28 5.51
CA LEU A 496 5.46 -1.12 5.78
C LEU A 496 6.29 -1.67 4.61
N GLY A 497 6.90 -2.83 4.79
CA GLY A 497 7.72 -3.51 3.78
C GLY A 497 8.98 -2.72 3.46
N THR A 498 9.69 -2.26 4.48
CA THR A 498 10.91 -1.45 4.35
C THR A 498 12.16 -2.28 4.67
N VAL A 499 13.32 -1.82 4.19
CA VAL A 499 14.62 -2.43 4.55
C VAL A 499 15.01 -2.17 6.00
N PHE A 500 14.35 -1.21 6.66
CA PHE A 500 14.48 -0.89 8.08
C PHE A 500 13.18 -1.23 8.82
N THR A 501 13.29 -1.48 10.13
CA THR A 501 12.18 -1.80 11.01
C THR A 501 11.36 -0.56 11.31
N ILE A 502 10.05 -0.64 11.08
CA ILE A 502 9.09 0.42 11.38
C ILE A 502 7.89 -0.12 12.15
N ALA A 503 7.53 0.56 13.23
CA ALA A 503 6.34 0.27 14.04
C ALA A 503 5.21 1.28 13.78
N THR A 504 3.98 0.86 14.01
CA THR A 504 2.78 1.68 13.85
C THR A 504 1.77 1.32 14.93
N ALA A 505 1.24 2.32 15.66
CA ALA A 505 0.02 2.15 16.46
C ALA A 505 -1.18 2.07 15.50
N PHE A 506 -1.42 0.89 14.92
CA PHE A 506 -2.20 0.73 13.69
C PHE A 506 -3.66 1.15 13.87
N SER A 507 -4.31 0.71 14.94
CA SER A 507 -5.71 1.04 15.19
C SER A 507 -5.89 2.55 15.39
N ALA A 508 -5.05 3.14 16.24
CA ALA A 508 -5.01 4.59 16.47
C ALA A 508 -4.68 5.42 15.22
N LEU A 509 -3.87 4.88 14.30
CA LEU A 509 -3.54 5.56 13.03
C LEU A 509 -4.70 5.50 12.04
N THR A 510 -5.35 4.35 11.91
CA THR A 510 -6.25 4.06 10.79
C THR A 510 -7.69 4.47 11.03
N HIS A 511 -8.10 4.58 12.28
CA HIS A 511 -9.47 4.90 12.67
C HIS A 511 -9.49 5.87 13.85
N PRO A 512 -10.42 6.83 13.86
CA PRO A 512 -10.53 7.78 14.95
C PRO A 512 -11.13 7.10 16.19
N PRO A 513 -10.93 7.68 17.40
CA PRO A 513 -11.36 7.06 18.66
C PRO A 513 -12.84 6.65 18.69
N GLU A 514 -13.73 7.39 18.03
CA GLU A 514 -15.16 7.06 17.97
C GLU A 514 -15.50 5.80 17.15
N LYS A 515 -14.52 5.19 16.48
CA LYS A 515 -14.68 3.95 15.69
C LYS A 515 -14.09 2.71 16.37
N MET A 516 -13.52 2.82 17.58
CA MET A 516 -12.86 1.69 18.24
C MET A 516 -13.83 0.54 18.56
N ASP A 517 -15.03 0.82 19.06
CA ASP A 517 -16.06 -0.21 19.30
C ASP A 517 -16.40 -1.01 18.02
N TRP A 518 -16.44 -0.33 16.87
CA TRP A 518 -16.70 -0.98 15.58
C TRP A 518 -15.51 -1.84 15.15
N LEU A 519 -14.28 -1.37 15.36
CA LEU A 519 -13.08 -2.15 15.08
C LEU A 519 -13.00 -3.42 15.93
N GLU A 520 -13.32 -3.31 17.22
CA GLU A 520 -13.35 -4.46 18.12
C GLU A 520 -14.38 -5.51 17.68
N GLN A 521 -15.56 -5.09 17.21
CA GLN A 521 -16.56 -5.98 16.63
C GLN A 521 -16.07 -6.72 15.38
N HIS A 522 -15.06 -6.17 14.69
CA HIS A 522 -14.41 -6.77 13.52
C HIS A 522 -13.04 -7.38 13.85
N GLY A 523 -12.74 -7.56 15.14
CA GLY A 523 -11.55 -8.25 15.64
C GLY A 523 -10.27 -7.42 15.67
N VAL A 524 -10.32 -6.13 15.36
CA VAL A 524 -9.17 -5.22 15.41
C VAL A 524 -9.16 -4.49 16.76
N GLU A 525 -8.21 -4.83 17.63
CA GLU A 525 -8.13 -4.25 18.98
C GLU A 525 -7.50 -2.84 18.96
N GLU A 526 -7.96 -1.92 19.82
CA GLU A 526 -7.36 -0.57 19.94
C GLU A 526 -5.87 -0.64 20.34
N SER A 527 -5.50 -1.65 21.14
CA SER A 527 -4.12 -1.88 21.60
C SER A 527 -3.18 -2.46 20.53
N LEU A 528 -3.59 -2.57 19.26
CA LEU A 528 -2.80 -3.19 18.21
C LEU A 528 -1.62 -2.31 17.77
N VAL A 529 -0.40 -2.84 17.92
CA VAL A 529 0.84 -2.30 17.35
C VAL A 529 1.34 -3.24 16.26
N ARG A 530 1.56 -2.70 15.06
CA ARG A 530 2.06 -3.44 13.90
C ARG A 530 3.52 -3.10 13.66
N PHE A 531 4.32 -4.12 13.41
CA PHE A 531 5.70 -4.05 12.94
C PHE A 531 5.78 -4.43 11.46
N SER A 532 6.62 -3.70 10.74
CA SER A 532 7.25 -4.15 9.51
C SER A 532 8.73 -4.29 9.83
N VAL A 533 9.22 -5.52 9.95
CA VAL A 533 10.59 -5.81 10.38
C VAL A 533 11.54 -5.68 9.20
N GLY A 534 12.63 -4.96 9.43
CA GLY A 534 13.66 -4.68 8.44
C GLY A 534 14.81 -5.69 8.44
N MET A 535 15.94 -5.25 7.90
CA MET A 535 17.17 -6.01 7.72
C MET A 535 18.24 -5.64 8.77
N GLU A 536 17.84 -5.01 9.89
CA GLU A 536 18.72 -4.86 11.04
C GLU A 536 19.09 -6.21 11.66
N ASP A 537 20.05 -6.19 12.57
CA ASP A 537 20.45 -7.38 13.35
C ASP A 537 19.24 -7.92 14.15
N PRO A 538 18.86 -9.20 13.98
CA PRO A 538 17.64 -9.74 14.58
C PRO A 538 17.66 -9.73 16.11
N GLU A 539 18.83 -9.95 16.72
CA GLU A 539 19.00 -9.81 18.17
C GLU A 539 18.80 -8.37 18.63
N ALA A 540 19.37 -7.38 17.94
CA ALA A 540 19.14 -5.96 18.26
C ALA A 540 17.65 -5.56 18.15
N ILE A 541 16.93 -6.08 17.15
CA ILE A 541 15.47 -5.89 17.02
C ILE A 541 14.74 -6.47 18.22
N TYR A 542 15.08 -7.71 18.59
CA TYR A 542 14.46 -8.35 19.75
C TYR A 542 14.77 -7.63 21.06
N GLU A 543 16.01 -7.20 21.30
CA GLU A 543 16.39 -6.42 22.49
C GLU A 543 15.61 -5.11 22.59
N CYS A 544 15.49 -4.37 21.48
CA CYS A 544 14.68 -3.15 21.41
C CYS A 544 13.21 -3.42 21.79
N VAL A 545 12.62 -4.50 21.27
CA VAL A 545 11.23 -4.88 21.59
C VAL A 545 11.10 -5.36 23.04
N ARG A 546 12.04 -6.16 23.54
CA ARG A 546 12.04 -6.67 24.92
C ARG A 546 12.12 -5.52 25.92
N ASP A 547 13.02 -4.57 25.72
CA ASP A 547 13.19 -3.43 26.62
C ASP A 547 11.90 -2.57 26.66
N ALA A 548 11.20 -2.43 25.53
CA ALA A 548 9.90 -1.77 25.47
C ALA A 548 8.79 -2.57 26.16
N LEU A 549 8.79 -3.90 26.05
CA LEU A 549 7.85 -4.77 26.79
C LEU A 549 8.07 -4.65 28.30
N ASP A 550 9.33 -4.62 28.74
CA ASP A 550 9.68 -4.49 30.16
C ASP A 550 9.21 -3.14 30.73
N ALA A 551 9.32 -2.05 29.96
CA ALA A 551 8.78 -0.74 30.34
C ALA A 551 7.25 -0.78 30.50
N ALA A 552 6.54 -1.39 29.54
CA ALA A 552 5.10 -1.56 29.60
C ALA A 552 4.65 -2.45 30.77
N GLN A 553 5.42 -3.50 31.09
CA GLN A 553 5.14 -4.41 32.21
C GLN A 553 5.28 -3.72 33.57
N ARG A 554 6.27 -2.83 33.72
CA ARG A 554 6.45 -2.04 34.94
C ARG A 554 5.40 -0.92 35.08
N GLY A 555 4.76 -0.53 33.98
CA GLY A 555 3.89 0.63 33.93
C GLY A 555 4.67 1.94 34.08
N ASP A 556 5.91 1.99 33.58
CA ASP A 556 6.76 3.17 33.68
C ASP A 556 6.07 4.34 32.95
N GLU A 557 5.78 5.43 33.67
CA GLU A 557 5.39 6.69 33.03
C GLU A 557 6.57 7.16 32.16
N VAL A 558 6.33 7.33 30.86
CA VAL A 558 7.36 7.76 29.93
C VAL A 558 7.69 9.21 30.23
N VAL A 559 8.85 9.46 30.84
CA VAL A 559 9.39 10.82 30.99
C VAL A 559 9.76 11.32 29.61
N GLU A 560 8.95 12.22 29.05
CA GLU A 560 9.21 12.86 27.76
C GLU A 560 10.56 13.58 27.83
N MET A 561 11.55 13.13 27.06
CA MET A 561 12.74 13.92 26.79
C MET A 561 12.38 14.91 25.67
N GLU A 562 12.26 16.20 26.04
CA GLU A 562 12.00 17.34 25.14
C GLU A 562 12.98 17.46 23.97
#